data_AF-A0A7W0M4R3-F1
#
_entry.id   AF-A0A7W0M4R3-F1
#
_cell.length_a   1.000
_cell.length_b   1.000
_cell.length_c   1.000
_cell.angle_alpha   90.00
_cell.angle_beta   90.00
_cell.angle_gamma   90.00
#
_symmetry.space_group_name_H-M   'P 1'
#
loop_
_entity.id
_entity.type
_entity.pdbx_description
1 polymer ?
#
loop_
_entity_poly.entity_id
_entity_poly.type
_entity_poly.pdbx_seq_one_letter_code
_entity_poly.pdbx_strand_id
1 'polypeptide(L)'
;MHTPSSIVARCEQVMAHAWMVRTFIKHSEEAEEFPELMNLARMVFDVARALETRLDDPAGYLRMLRKKIGKLGRAADAFRVEAPEASGHMNFRQAVISMDACVAQLRELLAAGDEALARQTSSSEEE
;
A
#
# COMPACT_ATOMS: atom_id res chain seq x y z
N MET A 1 -16.25 15.93 -3.70
CA MET A 1 -15.80 15.43 -5.02
C MET A 1 -14.29 15.25 -4.98
N HIS A 2 -13.76 14.07 -5.30
CA HIS A 2 -12.32 13.78 -5.17
C HIS A 2 -11.59 14.06 -6.50
N THR A 3 -10.59 14.94 -6.46
CA THR A 3 -9.65 15.16 -7.57
C THR A 3 -8.55 14.08 -7.57
N PRO A 4 -7.91 13.74 -8.69
CA PRO A 4 -6.79 12.81 -8.73
C PRO A 4 -5.68 13.16 -7.73
N SER A 5 -5.31 14.44 -7.60
CA SER A 5 -4.30 14.87 -6.62
C SER A 5 -4.75 14.63 -5.18
N SER A 6 -6.02 14.86 -4.84
CA SER A 6 -6.52 14.52 -3.49
C SER A 6 -6.53 13.02 -3.21
N ILE A 7 -6.70 12.19 -4.25
CA ILE A 7 -6.64 10.73 -4.14
C ILE A 7 -5.20 10.28 -3.89
N VAL A 8 -4.22 10.85 -4.61
CA VAL A 8 -2.79 10.61 -4.35
C VAL A 8 -2.42 10.96 -2.92
N ALA A 9 -2.84 12.12 -2.42
CA ALA A 9 -2.59 12.52 -1.03
C ALA A 9 -3.15 11.50 -0.01
N ARG A 10 -4.32 10.92 -0.29
CA ARG A 10 -4.89 9.84 0.54
C ARG A 10 -4.12 8.53 0.41
N CYS A 11 -3.63 8.18 -0.77
CA CYS A 11 -2.76 7.00 -0.94
C CYS A 11 -1.48 7.14 -0.10
N GLU A 12 -0.88 8.32 -0.05
CA GLU A 12 0.31 8.58 0.78
C GLU A 12 0.02 8.41 2.27
N GLN A 13 -1.15 8.84 2.76
CA GLN A 13 -1.57 8.59 4.14
C GLN A 13 -1.67 7.09 4.44
N VAL A 14 -2.26 6.31 3.53
CA VAL A 14 -2.34 4.84 3.68
C VAL A 14 -0.95 4.20 3.63
N MET A 15 -0.07 4.66 2.73
CA MET A 15 1.30 4.17 2.66
C MET A 15 2.12 4.52 3.91
N ALA A 16 1.85 5.64 4.58
CA ALA A 16 2.45 5.97 5.87
C ALA A 16 2.08 4.95 6.96
N HIS A 17 0.83 4.47 6.99
CA HIS A 17 0.43 3.39 7.89
C HIS A 17 1.13 2.07 7.57
N ALA A 18 1.22 1.70 6.29
CA ALA A 18 1.99 0.53 5.87
C ALA A 18 3.48 0.65 6.27
N TRP A 19 4.05 1.86 6.21
CA TRP A 19 5.42 2.13 6.63
C TRP A 19 5.65 1.89 8.12
N MET A 20 4.66 2.18 8.97
CA MET A 20 4.72 1.87 10.40
C MET A 20 4.81 0.35 10.63
N VAL A 21 4.00 -0.44 9.91
CA VAL A 21 4.07 -1.91 9.99
C VAL A 21 5.43 -2.42 9.52
N ARG A 22 5.94 -1.91 8.39
CA ARG A 22 7.30 -2.21 7.93
C ARG A 22 8.34 -1.92 9.00
N THR A 23 8.24 -0.76 9.64
CA THR A 23 9.20 -0.32 10.66
C THR A 23 9.14 -1.24 11.87
N PHE A 24 7.95 -1.65 12.30
CA PHE A 24 7.78 -2.66 13.35
C PHE A 24 8.46 -3.98 12.98
N ILE A 25 8.11 -4.60 11.84
CA ILE A 25 8.66 -5.89 11.41
C ILE A 25 10.18 -5.86 11.28
N LYS A 26 10.73 -4.77 10.71
CA LYS A 26 12.18 -4.65 10.51
C LYS A 26 12.97 -4.69 11.82
N HIS A 27 12.36 -4.29 12.94
CA HIS A 27 13.03 -4.22 14.24
C HIS A 27 12.44 -5.20 15.26
N SER A 28 11.59 -6.13 14.84
CA SER A 28 11.13 -7.22 15.70
C SER A 28 12.22 -8.28 15.80
N GLU A 29 12.47 -8.78 17.01
CA GLU A 29 13.42 -9.88 17.25
C GLU A 29 13.00 -11.13 16.48
N GLU A 30 11.70 -11.37 16.30
CA GLU A 30 11.18 -12.52 15.55
C GLU A 30 11.60 -12.51 14.07
N ALA A 31 11.99 -11.37 13.49
CA ALA A 31 12.46 -11.32 12.11
C ALA A 31 13.86 -11.94 11.92
N GLU A 32 14.61 -12.16 13.01
CA GLU A 32 15.89 -12.89 12.99
C GLU A 32 15.69 -14.40 12.84
N GLU A 33 14.68 -14.94 13.53
CA GLU A 33 14.33 -16.36 13.52
C GLU A 33 13.36 -16.73 12.40
N PHE A 34 12.55 -15.77 11.92
CA PHE A 34 11.59 -15.93 10.83
C PHE A 34 11.85 -14.90 9.70
N PRO A 35 12.89 -15.13 8.86
CA PRO A 35 13.28 -14.21 7.79
C PRO A 35 12.19 -13.90 6.75
N GLU A 36 11.18 -14.76 6.64
CA GLU A 36 10.02 -14.62 5.75
C GLU A 36 9.23 -13.35 6.05
N LEU A 37 9.14 -12.94 7.33
CA LEU A 37 8.46 -11.71 7.75
C LEU A 37 9.02 -10.47 7.03
N MET A 38 10.32 -10.48 6.73
CA MET A 38 10.99 -9.39 6.02
C MET A 38 10.52 -9.24 4.58
N ASN A 39 9.86 -10.23 3.98
CA ASN A 39 9.30 -10.11 2.63
C ASN A 39 8.23 -9.02 2.56
N LEU A 40 7.36 -8.92 3.57
CA LEU A 40 6.39 -7.83 3.68
C LEU A 40 7.10 -6.47 3.83
N ALA A 41 8.08 -6.39 4.74
CA ALA A 41 8.83 -5.16 5.00
C ALA A 41 9.57 -4.64 3.75
N ARG A 42 10.14 -5.54 2.95
CA ARG A 42 10.76 -5.22 1.65
C ARG A 42 9.72 -4.80 0.62
N MET A 43 8.59 -5.50 0.52
CA MET A 43 7.52 -5.14 -0.41
C MET A 43 6.95 -3.73 -0.14
N VAL A 44 6.67 -3.40 1.12
CA VAL A 44 6.21 -2.06 1.51
C VAL A 44 7.22 -0.99 1.10
N PHE A 45 8.52 -1.23 1.34
CA PHE A 45 9.59 -0.32 0.90
C PHE A 45 9.57 -0.10 -0.61
N ASP A 46 9.56 -1.18 -1.39
CA ASP A 46 9.62 -1.15 -2.86
C ASP A 46 8.40 -0.50 -3.50
N VAL A 47 7.24 -0.59 -2.84
CA VAL A 47 6.01 0.09 -3.27
C VAL A 47 6.11 1.58 -2.93
N ALA A 48 6.41 1.93 -1.68
CA ALA A 48 6.54 3.32 -1.24
C ALA A 48 7.53 4.10 -2.11
N ARG A 49 8.73 3.56 -2.31
CA ARG A 49 9.77 4.18 -3.15
C ARG A 49 9.35 4.33 -4.61
N ALA A 50 8.60 3.38 -5.16
CA ALA A 50 8.11 3.50 -6.54
C ALA A 50 7.05 4.59 -6.69
N LEU A 51 6.16 4.73 -5.69
CA LEU A 51 5.08 5.72 -5.69
C LEU A 51 5.58 7.14 -5.46
N GLU A 52 6.53 7.33 -4.56
CA GLU A 52 7.13 8.64 -4.22
C GLU A 52 7.73 9.35 -5.45
N THR A 53 8.20 8.60 -6.46
CA THR A 53 8.72 9.19 -7.71
C THR A 53 7.66 9.84 -8.60
N ARG A 54 6.38 9.78 -8.23
CA ARG A 54 5.23 10.18 -9.06
C ARG A 54 4.26 11.12 -8.35
N LEU A 55 4.64 11.73 -7.22
CA LEU A 55 3.72 12.58 -6.43
C LEU A 55 3.13 13.74 -7.24
N ASP A 56 3.92 14.34 -8.11
CA ASP A 56 3.51 15.48 -8.96
C ASP A 56 2.80 15.05 -10.27
N ASP A 57 2.68 13.74 -10.53
CA ASP A 57 2.00 13.17 -11.71
C ASP A 57 0.89 12.21 -11.23
N PRO A 58 -0.32 12.70 -10.90
CA PRO A 58 -1.38 11.85 -10.36
C PRO A 58 -1.77 10.68 -11.27
N ALA A 59 -1.77 10.88 -12.59
CA ALA A 59 -2.06 9.81 -13.54
C ALA A 59 -0.94 8.76 -13.54
N GLY A 60 0.32 9.19 -13.50
CA GLY A 60 1.48 8.31 -13.34
C GLY A 60 1.52 7.56 -12.03
N TYR A 61 1.16 8.21 -10.93
CA TYR A 61 1.04 7.61 -9.61
C TYR A 61 0.03 6.46 -9.63
N LEU A 62 -1.20 6.72 -10.09
CA LEU A 62 -2.27 5.71 -10.13
C LEU A 62 -1.93 4.55 -11.08
N ARG A 63 -1.26 4.81 -12.22
CA ARG A 63 -0.69 3.76 -13.08
C ARG A 63 0.36 2.92 -12.36
N MET A 64 1.25 3.54 -11.58
CA MET A 64 2.27 2.83 -10.82
C MET A 64 1.64 1.98 -9.70
N LEU A 65 0.71 2.56 -8.94
CA LEU A 65 -0.04 1.87 -7.90
C LEU A 65 -0.74 0.62 -8.45
N ARG A 66 -1.44 0.72 -9.59
CA ARG A 66 -2.09 -0.42 -10.24
C ARG A 66 -1.13 -1.57 -10.54
N LYS A 67 0.09 -1.28 -11.00
CA LYS A 67 1.10 -2.30 -11.29
C LYS A 67 1.62 -2.99 -10.02
N LYS A 68 1.61 -2.27 -8.88
CA LYS A 68 2.23 -2.70 -7.62
C LYS A 68 1.23 -3.32 -6.64
N ILE A 69 -0.03 -2.88 -6.64
CA ILE A 69 -1.05 -3.28 -5.65
C ILE A 69 -1.28 -4.79 -5.62
N GLY A 70 -1.17 -5.48 -6.75
CA GLY A 70 -1.28 -6.94 -6.81
C GLY A 70 -0.14 -7.66 -6.09
N LYS A 71 1.10 -7.15 -6.18
CA LYS A 71 2.25 -7.71 -5.45
C LYS A 71 2.18 -7.38 -3.96
N LEU A 72 1.77 -6.16 -3.61
CA LEU A 72 1.56 -5.76 -2.22
C LEU A 72 0.49 -6.63 -1.54
N GLY A 73 -0.64 -6.88 -2.22
CA GLY A 73 -1.69 -7.75 -1.70
C GLY A 73 -1.20 -9.17 -1.44
N ARG A 74 -0.45 -9.77 -2.38
CA ARG A 74 0.12 -11.11 -2.16
C ARG A 74 1.10 -11.17 -0.98
N ALA A 75 1.89 -10.13 -0.78
CA ALA A 75 2.79 -10.06 0.38
C ALA A 75 2.00 -9.92 1.70
N ALA A 76 0.92 -9.16 1.72
CA ALA A 76 0.02 -9.08 2.87
C ALA A 76 -0.67 -10.43 3.16
N ASP A 77 -1.11 -11.13 2.12
CA ASP A 77 -1.71 -12.47 2.26
C ASP A 77 -0.73 -13.50 2.82
N ALA A 78 0.52 -13.49 2.36
CA ALA A 78 1.58 -14.34 2.90
C ALA A 78 1.85 -13.99 4.38
N PHE A 79 2.00 -12.70 4.69
CA PHE A 79 2.22 -12.23 6.05
C PHE A 79 1.09 -12.60 7.01
N ARG A 80 -0.17 -12.66 6.55
CA ARG A 80 -1.31 -13.11 7.35
C ARG A 80 -1.15 -14.55 7.85
N VAL A 81 -0.46 -15.39 7.08
CA VAL A 81 -0.17 -16.80 7.43
C VAL A 81 1.11 -16.92 8.24
N GLU A 82 2.16 -16.19 7.84
CA GLU A 82 3.50 -16.26 8.44
C GLU A 82 3.55 -15.61 9.84
N ALA A 83 2.87 -14.48 10.05
CA ALA A 83 2.96 -13.73 11.31
C ALA A 83 2.47 -14.52 12.54
N PRO A 84 1.34 -15.27 12.49
CA PRO A 84 0.94 -16.15 13.58
C PRO A 84 1.91 -17.31 13.87
N GLU A 85 2.64 -17.79 12.87
CA GLU A 85 3.66 -18.83 13.04
C GLU A 85 4.91 -18.29 13.73
N ALA A 86 5.29 -17.05 13.43
CA ALA A 86 6.41 -16.38 14.06
C ALA A 86 6.11 -15.94 15.50
N SER A 87 4.92 -15.38 15.76
CA SER A 87 4.57 -14.84 17.08
C SER A 87 3.07 -14.73 17.33
N GLY A 88 2.63 -15.20 18.50
CA GLY A 88 1.26 -15.02 18.97
C GLY A 88 0.96 -13.62 19.53
N HIS A 89 1.97 -12.73 19.60
CA HIS A 89 1.89 -11.42 20.25
C HIS A 89 0.88 -10.48 19.57
N MET A 90 0.26 -9.60 20.36
CA MET A 90 -0.77 -8.67 19.87
C MET A 90 -0.26 -7.79 18.73
N ASN A 91 1.00 -7.36 18.76
CA ASN A 91 1.58 -6.50 17.72
C ASN A 91 1.55 -7.14 16.33
N PHE A 92 1.83 -8.44 16.21
CA PHE A 92 1.78 -9.14 14.92
C PHE A 92 0.34 -9.26 14.41
N ARG A 93 -0.61 -9.54 15.30
CA ARG A 93 -2.04 -9.55 14.95
C ARG A 93 -2.51 -8.18 14.44
N GLN A 94 -2.11 -7.10 15.12
CA GLN A 94 -2.44 -5.74 14.70
C GLN A 94 -1.73 -5.34 13.40
N ALA A 95 -0.49 -5.80 13.19
CA ALA A 95 0.24 -5.58 11.94
C ALA A 95 -0.47 -6.23 10.74
N VAL A 96 -0.97 -7.46 10.89
CA VAL A 96 -1.77 -8.15 9.87
C VAL A 96 -3.04 -7.35 9.55
N ILE A 97 -3.83 -7.01 10.57
CA ILE A 97 -5.07 -6.23 10.41
C ILE A 97 -4.78 -4.89 9.70
N SER A 98 -3.71 -4.20 10.12
CA SER A 98 -3.31 -2.92 9.55
C SER A 98 -2.92 -3.04 8.08
N MET A 99 -2.15 -4.06 7.70
CA MET A 99 -1.76 -4.25 6.30
C MET A 99 -2.94 -4.63 5.41
N ASP A 100 -3.84 -5.48 5.90
CA ASP A 100 -5.07 -5.83 5.18
C ASP A 100 -5.92 -4.59 4.92
N ALA A 101 -6.09 -3.74 5.93
CA ALA A 101 -6.79 -2.46 5.79
C ALA A 101 -6.09 -1.53 4.80
N CYS A 102 -4.75 -1.44 4.83
CA CYS A 102 -3.99 -0.62 3.88
C CYS A 102 -4.19 -1.10 2.43
N VAL A 103 -4.12 -2.40 2.18
CA VAL A 103 -4.31 -2.96 0.84
C VAL A 103 -5.73 -2.73 0.34
N ALA A 104 -6.74 -2.93 1.19
CA ALA A 104 -8.14 -2.67 0.86
C ALA A 104 -8.36 -1.20 0.48
N GLN A 105 -7.92 -0.27 1.33
CA GLN A 105 -8.08 1.16 1.08
C GLN A 105 -7.33 1.64 -0.18
N LEU A 106 -6.12 1.12 -0.44
CA LEU A 106 -5.39 1.46 -1.67
C LEU A 106 -6.13 0.98 -2.93
N ARG A 107 -6.84 -0.15 -2.87
CA ARG A 107 -7.66 -0.63 -4.00
C ARG A 107 -8.88 0.26 -4.23
N GLU A 108 -9.55 0.67 -3.16
CA GLU A 108 -10.68 1.61 -3.22
C GLU A 108 -10.23 2.96 -3.79
N LEU A 109 -9.11 3.50 -3.29
CA LEU A 109 -8.54 4.75 -3.79
C LEU A 109 -8.10 4.65 -5.25
N LEU A 110 -7.55 3.51 -5.67
CA LEU A 110 -7.20 3.27 -7.06
C LEU A 110 -8.44 3.29 -7.96
N ALA A 111 -9.52 2.61 -7.57
CA ALA A 111 -10.78 2.62 -8.32
C ALA A 111 -11.38 4.04 -8.42
N ALA A 112 -11.43 4.77 -7.30
CA ALA A 112 -11.88 6.16 -7.29
C ALA A 112 -10.98 7.08 -8.16
N GLY A 113 -9.68 6.80 -8.19
CA GLY A 113 -8.70 7.50 -9.00
C GLY A 113 -8.93 7.31 -10.50
N ASP A 114 -9.24 6.09 -10.90
CA ASP A 114 -9.53 5.74 -12.29
C ASP A 114 -10.78 6.45 -12.80
N GLU A 115 -11.84 6.49 -11.98
CA GLU A 115 -13.04 7.26 -12.31
C GLU A 115 -12.77 8.77 -12.36
N ALA A 116 -11.96 9.29 -11.45
CA ALA A 116 -11.62 10.72 -11.42
C ALA A 116 -10.82 11.14 -12.65
N LEU A 117 -9.90 10.30 -13.13
CA LEU A 117 -9.16 10.53 -14.36
C LEU A 117 -10.07 10.46 -15.59
N ALA A 118 -10.95 9.46 -15.68
CA ALA A 118 -11.88 9.32 -16.80
C ALA A 118 -12.77 10.56 -16.97
N ARG A 119 -13.31 11.09 -15.85
CA ARG A 119 -14.11 12.33 -15.86
C ARG A 119 -13.33 13.55 -16.34
N GLN A 120 -12.04 13.66 -16.01
CA GLN A 120 -11.21 14.78 -16.46
C GLN A 120 -10.98 14.74 -17.96
N THR A 121 -10.74 13.55 -18.52
CA THR A 121 -10.55 13.39 -19.96
C THR A 121 -11.82 13.76 -20.75
N SER A 122 -13.00 13.35 -20.29
CA SER A 122 -14.27 13.70 -20.95
C SER A 122 -14.56 15.21 -20.90
N SER A 123 -14.22 15.89 -19.81
CA SER A 123 -14.41 17.34 -19.69
C SER A 123 -13.47 18.16 -20.59
N SER A 124 -12.29 17.63 -20.94
CA SER A 124 -11.33 18.29 -21.84
C SER A 124 -11.60 18.06 -23.33
N GLU A 125 -12.48 17.12 -23.68
CA GLU A 125 -12.88 16.85 -25.07
C GLU A 125 -14.11 17.67 -25.50
N GLU A 126 -14.83 18.28 -24.54
CA GLU A 126 -16.03 19.10 -24.77
C GLU A 126 -15.74 20.62 -24.84
N GLU A 127 -14.51 21.06 -24.53
CA GLU A 127 -14.01 22.45 -24.69
C GLU A 127 -13.18 22.63 -25.97
#